data_AF-A0A395JRQ3-F1
#
_entry.id   AF-A0A395JRQ3-F1
#
_cell.length_a   1.000
_cell.length_b   1.000
_cell.length_c   1.000
_cell.angle_alpha   90.00
_cell.angle_beta   90.00
_cell.angle_gamma   90.00
#
_symmetry.space_group_name_H-M   'P 1'
#
loop_
_entity.id
_entity.type
_entity.pdbx_description
1 polymer ?
#
loop_
_entity_poly.entity_id
_entity_poly.type
_entity_poly.pdbx_seq_one_letter_code
_entity_poly.pdbx_strand_id
1 'polypeptide(L)'
;MGELQTEQLDKFHHKSALDAHEMNNNYFKNYVERNLFSSLKNLDKEINHNLLILDERRLKIYFKHIISILQSSQFLKFEDSKMNHYFNKYNLDKDNVLNINDKEYISLLNHIATRTDLFTSEGAELYQESVKAKNILYRYVAKYEILFFIERVKEMESEHLNIDTNNKSKSKQNQLSANQIVILLDRLGFLAHPDLEDLSRSKQAELISLITGLNKKNFEKYIDKLEASKPTENYQKDINKIDKLLDDLT
;
A
#
# COMPACT_ATOMS: atom_id res chain seq x y z
N MET A 1 7.61 3.75 25.21
CA MET A 1 8.43 3.68 23.98
C MET A 1 8.10 2.36 23.32
N GLY A 2 7.67 2.35 22.06
CA GLY A 2 7.48 1.12 21.31
C GLY A 2 8.81 0.44 20.97
N GLU A 3 8.82 -0.89 21.00
CA GLU A 3 9.94 -1.70 20.51
C GLU A 3 9.86 -1.82 18.98
N LEU A 4 11.00 -1.73 18.30
CA LEU A 4 11.10 -1.90 16.85
C LEU A 4 10.83 -3.35 16.48
N GLN A 5 9.84 -3.60 15.61
CA GLN A 5 9.63 -4.93 15.02
C GLN A 5 10.43 -5.08 13.73
N THR A 6 11.14 -6.21 13.57
CA THR A 6 11.87 -6.57 12.34
C THR A 6 11.62 -8.02 11.90
N GLU A 7 10.72 -8.75 12.55
CA GLU A 7 10.56 -10.19 12.35
C GLU A 7 10.19 -10.57 10.91
N GLN A 8 9.28 -9.84 10.28
CA GLN A 8 8.85 -10.09 8.90
C GLN A 8 9.90 -9.63 7.91
N LEU A 9 10.60 -8.53 8.22
CA LEU A 9 11.73 -8.05 7.43
C LEU A 9 12.89 -9.06 7.40
N ASP A 10 13.24 -9.62 8.56
CA ASP A 10 14.25 -10.66 8.69
C ASP A 10 13.81 -11.94 7.98
N LYS A 11 12.55 -12.34 8.12
CA LYS A 11 11.99 -13.49 7.39
C LYS A 11 12.01 -13.29 5.88
N PHE A 12 11.73 -12.09 5.37
CA PHE A 12 11.82 -11.79 3.95
C PHE A 12 13.24 -11.99 3.42
N HIS A 13 14.25 -11.48 4.15
CA HIS A 13 15.66 -11.67 3.80
C HIS A 13 16.05 -13.16 3.71
N HIS A 14 15.55 -13.99 4.62
CA HIS A 14 15.90 -15.41 4.67
C HIS A 14 15.05 -16.31 3.75
N LYS A 15 13.78 -15.96 3.47
CA LYS A 15 12.81 -16.79 2.74
C LYS A 15 12.60 -16.44 1.27
N SER A 16 13.23 -15.38 0.77
CA SER A 16 13.25 -15.01 -0.65
C SER A 16 13.98 -16.02 -1.56
N ALA A 17 14.29 -17.23 -1.08
CA ALA A 17 14.85 -18.31 -1.88
C ALA A 17 13.76 -19.03 -2.66
N LEU A 18 14.03 -19.32 -3.93
CA LEU A 18 13.20 -20.21 -4.75
C LEU A 18 13.34 -21.65 -4.23
N ASP A 19 12.31 -22.19 -3.58
CA ASP A 19 12.22 -23.62 -3.37
C ASP A 19 11.65 -24.28 -4.63
N ALA A 20 12.54 -24.87 -5.44
CA ALA A 20 12.18 -25.58 -6.65
C ALA A 20 11.24 -26.77 -6.41
N HIS A 21 11.21 -27.35 -5.19
CA HIS A 21 10.27 -28.41 -4.82
C HIS A 21 8.86 -27.88 -4.57
N GLU A 22 8.70 -26.69 -3.97
CA GLU A 22 7.38 -26.10 -3.73
C GLU A 22 6.71 -25.58 -5.02
N MET A 23 7.49 -25.12 -6.00
CA MET A 23 6.99 -24.68 -7.32
C MET A 23 6.33 -25.79 -8.14
N ASN A 24 6.59 -27.06 -7.81
CA ASN A 24 6.05 -28.21 -8.52
C ASN A 24 4.61 -28.59 -8.09
N ASN A 25 4.04 -27.94 -7.07
CA ASN A 25 2.69 -28.24 -6.61
C ASN A 25 1.61 -27.39 -7.30
N ASN A 26 1.07 -27.90 -8.41
CA ASN A 26 -0.25 -27.68 -9.07
C ASN A 26 -0.86 -26.28 -9.24
N TYR A 27 -0.26 -25.21 -8.72
CA TYR A 27 -0.80 -23.86 -8.82
C TYR A 27 0.35 -22.85 -8.69
N PHE A 28 1.12 -22.68 -9.77
CA PHE A 28 2.18 -21.67 -9.82
C PHE A 28 1.71 -20.29 -9.34
N LYS A 29 0.50 -19.90 -9.75
CA LYS A 29 -0.17 -18.68 -9.27
C LYS A 29 -0.35 -18.68 -7.75
N ASN A 30 -0.86 -19.77 -7.16
CA ASN A 30 -1.00 -19.87 -5.71
C ASN A 30 0.36 -19.87 -5.00
N TYR A 31 1.43 -20.37 -5.62
CA TYR A 31 2.79 -20.30 -5.06
C TYR A 31 3.29 -18.85 -5.00
N VAL A 32 3.14 -18.08 -6.09
CA VAL A 32 3.44 -16.64 -6.12
C VAL A 32 2.63 -15.91 -5.05
N GLU A 33 1.32 -16.15 -4.99
CA GLU A 33 0.42 -15.49 -4.03
C GLU A 33 0.73 -15.86 -2.57
N ARG A 34 1.01 -17.14 -2.28
CA ARG A 34 1.28 -17.60 -0.91
C ARG A 34 2.64 -17.15 -0.39
N ASN A 35 3.67 -17.12 -1.23
CA ASN A 35 5.03 -16.91 -0.76
C ASN A 35 5.48 -15.46 -0.93
N LEU A 36 5.38 -14.91 -2.15
CA LEU A 36 5.82 -13.54 -2.41
C LEU A 36 4.83 -12.52 -1.84
N PHE A 37 3.56 -12.59 -2.25
CA PHE A 37 2.57 -11.59 -1.84
C PHE A 37 2.26 -11.64 -0.35
N SER A 38 2.19 -12.83 0.25
CA SER A 38 2.01 -12.93 1.71
C SER A 38 3.19 -12.33 2.48
N SER A 39 4.43 -12.52 2.01
CA SER A 39 5.60 -11.97 2.69
C SER A 39 5.61 -10.44 2.63
N LEU A 40 5.35 -9.87 1.45
CA LEU A 40 5.23 -8.42 1.28
C LEU A 40 4.06 -7.84 2.09
N LYS A 41 2.92 -8.53 2.14
CA LYS A 41 1.76 -8.13 2.97
C LYS A 41 2.07 -8.15 4.46
N ASN A 42 2.85 -9.13 4.94
CA ASN A 42 3.25 -9.18 6.34
C ASN A 42 4.27 -8.08 6.67
N LEU A 43 5.20 -7.81 5.77
CA LEU A 43 6.12 -6.68 5.90
C LEU A 43 5.37 -5.34 5.90
N ASP A 44 4.37 -5.16 5.05
CA ASP A 44 3.51 -3.98 5.02
C ASP A 44 2.78 -3.76 6.36
N LYS A 45 2.27 -4.84 6.98
CA LYS A 45 1.68 -4.76 8.32
C LYS A 45 2.68 -4.34 9.39
N GLU A 46 3.90 -4.90 9.34
CA GLU A 46 4.98 -4.55 10.26
C GLU A 46 5.36 -3.06 10.11
N ILE A 47 5.45 -2.58 8.87
CA ILE A 47 5.73 -1.17 8.58
C ILE A 47 4.66 -0.29 9.20
N ASN A 48 3.38 -0.58 8.91
CA ASN A 48 2.26 0.17 9.46
C ASN A 48 2.23 0.15 10.99
N HIS A 49 2.62 -0.95 11.62
CA HIS A 49 2.75 -1.01 13.08
C HIS A 49 3.87 -0.11 13.59
N ASN A 50 5.06 -0.20 12.99
CA ASN A 50 6.22 0.60 13.35
C ASN A 50 5.97 2.10 13.13
N LEU A 51 5.21 2.50 12.11
CA LEU A 51 4.77 3.88 11.89
C LEU A 51 4.01 4.46 13.11
N LEU A 52 3.25 3.65 13.83
CA LEU A 52 2.42 4.09 14.95
C LEU A 52 3.20 4.22 16.28
N ILE A 53 4.32 3.50 16.41
CA ILE A 53 4.98 3.31 17.72
C ILE A 53 6.38 3.92 17.80
N LEU A 54 7.01 4.22 16.66
CA LEU A 54 8.37 4.75 16.59
C LEU A 54 8.37 6.28 16.46
N ASP A 55 9.39 6.91 17.04
CA ASP A 55 9.68 8.32 16.81
C ASP A 55 10.34 8.55 15.43
N GLU A 56 10.31 9.79 14.95
CA GLU A 56 10.81 10.19 13.63
C GLU A 56 12.27 9.73 13.37
N ARG A 57 13.16 9.82 14.37
CA ARG A 57 14.56 9.41 14.21
C ARG A 57 14.66 7.90 13.98
N ARG A 58 13.88 7.11 14.74
CA ARG A 58 13.85 5.65 14.57
C ARG A 58 13.18 5.26 13.26
N LEU A 59 12.11 5.94 12.85
CA LEU A 59 11.45 5.72 11.57
C LEU A 59 12.41 5.92 10.40
N LYS A 60 13.22 6.98 10.44
CA LYS A 60 14.25 7.24 9.41
C LYS A 60 15.29 6.12 9.30
N ILE A 61 15.68 5.54 10.42
CA ILE A 61 16.62 4.40 10.43
C ILE A 61 15.92 3.15 9.88
N TYR A 62 14.67 2.93 10.31
CA TYR A 62 13.87 1.78 9.90
C TYR A 62 13.57 1.77 8.39
N PHE A 63 13.11 2.88 7.81
CA PHE A 63 12.87 3.00 6.37
C PHE A 63 14.13 2.72 5.54
N LYS A 64 15.26 3.32 5.92
CA LYS A 64 16.55 3.04 5.28
C LYS A 64 16.93 1.56 5.36
N HIS A 65 16.65 0.91 6.49
CA HIS A 65 16.93 -0.50 6.67
C HIS A 65 16.07 -1.38 5.76
N ILE A 66 14.76 -1.13 5.70
CA ILE A 66 13.84 -1.85 4.81
C ILE A 66 14.25 -1.68 3.35
N ILE A 67 14.46 -0.44 2.90
CA ILE A 67 14.82 -0.14 1.52
C ILE A 67 16.12 -0.86 1.15
N SER A 68 17.12 -0.83 2.03
CA SER A 68 18.39 -1.55 1.83
C SER A 68 18.20 -3.07 1.66
N ILE A 69 17.37 -3.69 2.51
CA ILE A 69 17.05 -5.12 2.41
C ILE A 69 16.31 -5.46 1.12
N LEU A 70 15.33 -4.65 0.72
CA LEU A 70 14.60 -4.86 -0.53
C LEU A 70 15.53 -4.69 -1.75
N GLN A 71 16.39 -3.68 -1.74
CA GLN A 71 17.35 -3.39 -2.81
C GLN A 71 18.46 -4.45 -2.94
N SER A 72 18.80 -5.15 -1.86
CA SER A 72 19.79 -6.23 -1.89
C SER A 72 19.24 -7.54 -2.45
N SER A 73 17.91 -7.62 -2.69
CA SER A 73 17.25 -8.81 -3.21
C SER A 73 17.86 -9.31 -4.52
N GLN A 74 18.14 -10.62 -4.56
CA GLN A 74 18.64 -11.29 -5.76
C GLN A 74 17.69 -11.20 -6.96
N PHE A 75 16.40 -11.00 -6.72
CA PHE A 75 15.40 -10.89 -7.80
C PHE A 75 15.58 -9.60 -8.62
N LEU A 76 16.11 -8.53 -8.03
CA LEU A 76 16.38 -7.28 -8.76
C LEU A 76 17.49 -7.42 -9.80
N LYS A 77 18.34 -8.45 -9.68
CA LYS A 77 19.38 -8.79 -10.67
C LYS A 77 18.84 -9.58 -11.86
N PHE A 78 17.54 -9.87 -11.90
CA PHE A 78 16.93 -10.61 -13.00
C PHE A 78 16.89 -9.77 -14.29
N GLU A 79 17.30 -10.41 -15.39
CA GLU A 79 17.34 -9.83 -16.73
C GLU A 79 15.99 -10.01 -17.42
N ASP A 80 15.30 -8.90 -17.71
CA ASP A 80 13.96 -8.93 -18.33
C ASP A 80 13.96 -9.59 -19.72
N SER A 81 15.11 -9.55 -20.41
CA SER A 81 15.29 -10.20 -21.71
C SER A 81 15.00 -11.71 -21.67
N LYS A 82 15.11 -12.36 -20.51
CA LYS A 82 14.77 -13.78 -20.34
C LYS A 82 13.27 -14.06 -20.49
N MET A 83 12.40 -13.07 -20.28
CA MET A 83 10.95 -13.20 -20.51
C MET A 83 10.54 -12.90 -21.95
N ASN A 84 11.39 -12.26 -22.76
CA ASN A 84 11.04 -11.88 -24.14
C ASN A 84 10.56 -13.06 -24.99
N HIS A 85 11.19 -14.22 -24.83
CA HIS A 85 10.75 -15.44 -25.51
C HIS A 85 9.31 -15.81 -25.16
N TYR A 86 8.95 -15.75 -23.87
CA TYR A 86 7.61 -16.11 -23.39
C TYR A 86 6.56 -15.06 -23.76
N PHE A 87 6.90 -13.77 -23.70
CA PHE A 87 6.03 -12.69 -24.20
C PHE A 87 5.65 -12.91 -25.66
N ASN A 88 6.63 -13.23 -26.50
CA ASN A 88 6.41 -13.39 -27.92
C ASN A 88 5.72 -14.72 -28.26
N LYS A 89 6.14 -15.83 -27.64
CA LYS A 89 5.60 -17.18 -27.93
C LYS A 89 4.15 -17.32 -27.49
N TYR A 90 3.80 -16.78 -26.32
CA TYR A 90 2.48 -17.00 -25.69
C TYR A 90 1.63 -15.71 -25.63
N ASN A 91 2.04 -14.66 -26.33
CA ASN A 91 1.35 -13.36 -26.39
C ASN A 91 0.95 -12.82 -24.99
N LEU A 92 1.89 -12.86 -24.04
CA LEU A 92 1.63 -12.45 -22.67
C LEU A 92 1.60 -10.92 -22.55
N ASP A 93 0.70 -10.41 -21.70
CA ASP A 93 0.65 -9.00 -21.34
C ASP A 93 1.84 -8.66 -20.42
N LYS A 94 2.64 -7.66 -20.81
CA LYS A 94 3.79 -7.20 -20.02
C LYS A 94 3.36 -6.47 -18.75
N ASP A 95 2.24 -5.75 -18.81
CA ASP A 95 1.72 -4.96 -17.70
C ASP A 95 0.90 -5.84 -16.73
N ASN A 96 0.46 -7.01 -17.19
CA ASN A 96 -0.31 -7.96 -16.39
C ASN A 96 0.07 -9.43 -16.65
N VAL A 97 1.35 -9.74 -16.43
CA VAL A 97 1.95 -11.04 -16.75
C VAL A 97 1.31 -12.24 -16.02
N LEU A 98 0.60 -12.00 -14.92
CA LEU A 98 -0.13 -13.03 -14.17
C LEU A 98 -1.53 -13.33 -14.74
N ASN A 99 -2.08 -12.46 -15.59
CA ASN A 99 -3.34 -12.68 -16.29
C ASN A 99 -3.11 -13.47 -17.58
N ILE A 100 -2.63 -14.70 -17.41
CA ILE A 100 -2.29 -15.59 -18.51
C ILE A 100 -3.57 -16.21 -19.07
N ASN A 101 -3.84 -15.93 -20.35
CA ASN A 101 -4.98 -16.52 -21.08
C ASN A 101 -4.56 -17.61 -22.07
N ASP A 102 -3.25 -17.73 -22.34
CA ASP A 102 -2.72 -18.71 -23.27
C ASP A 102 -2.78 -20.14 -22.67
N LYS A 103 -3.56 -21.02 -23.30
CA LYS A 103 -3.82 -22.38 -22.80
C LYS A 103 -2.58 -23.25 -22.83
N GLU A 104 -1.71 -23.08 -23.82
CA GLU A 104 -0.48 -23.86 -23.95
C GLU A 104 0.48 -23.49 -22.82
N TYR A 105 0.63 -22.19 -22.55
CA TYR A 105 1.45 -21.71 -21.45
C TYR A 105 0.89 -22.10 -20.08
N ILE A 106 -0.43 -22.02 -19.89
CA ILE A 106 -1.08 -22.52 -18.67
C ILE A 106 -0.77 -24.01 -18.48
N SER A 107 -0.89 -24.81 -19.55
CA SER A 107 -0.57 -26.24 -19.50
C SER A 107 0.90 -26.47 -19.14
N LEU A 108 1.83 -25.72 -19.75
CA LEU A 108 3.26 -25.77 -19.44
C LEU A 108 3.56 -25.40 -17.99
N LEU A 109 2.95 -24.33 -17.47
CA LEU A 109 3.11 -23.87 -16.09
C LEU A 109 2.44 -24.81 -15.08
N ASN A 110 1.44 -25.57 -15.47
CA ASN A 110 0.78 -26.56 -14.61
C ASN A 110 1.36 -27.98 -14.78
N HIS A 111 2.26 -28.20 -15.73
CA HIS A 111 2.88 -29.50 -15.94
C HIS A 111 3.68 -29.93 -14.70
N ILE A 112 3.44 -31.16 -14.26
CA ILE A 112 4.16 -31.82 -13.17
C ILE A 112 4.71 -33.11 -13.78
N ALA A 113 6.01 -33.36 -13.60
CA ALA A 113 6.61 -34.61 -14.05
C ALA A 113 5.91 -35.81 -13.38
N THR A 114 5.36 -36.68 -14.21
CA THR A 114 5.01 -38.03 -13.80
C THR A 114 6.26 -38.91 -13.81
N ARG A 115 6.21 -40.06 -13.13
CA ARG A 115 7.31 -41.05 -13.20
C ARG A 115 7.64 -41.40 -14.64
N THR A 116 6.63 -41.51 -15.50
CA THR A 116 6.76 -41.82 -16.93
C THR A 116 7.45 -40.71 -17.73
N ASP A 117 7.21 -39.44 -17.40
CA ASP A 117 7.85 -38.30 -18.09
C ASP A 117 9.37 -38.31 -17.89
N LEU A 118 9.86 -38.81 -16.75
CA LEU A 118 11.30 -38.88 -16.46
C LEU A 118 12.03 -39.99 -17.22
N PHE A 119 11.30 -40.93 -17.85
CA PHE A 119 11.88 -42.06 -18.59
C PHE A 119 11.70 -41.95 -20.11
N THR A 120 11.05 -40.88 -20.60
CA THR A 120 10.96 -40.57 -22.03
C THR A 120 11.74 -39.29 -22.33
N SER A 121 12.37 -39.20 -23.51
CA SER A 121 13.11 -37.99 -23.91
C SER A 121 12.19 -36.76 -24.00
N GLU A 122 11.02 -36.95 -24.61
CA GLU A 122 10.02 -35.89 -24.81
C GLU A 122 9.41 -35.41 -23.47
N GLY A 123 9.08 -36.33 -22.56
CA GLY A 123 8.57 -35.98 -21.23
C GLY A 123 9.61 -35.25 -20.38
N ALA A 124 10.88 -35.67 -20.45
CA ALA A 124 11.96 -35.03 -19.72
C ALA A 124 12.23 -33.60 -20.24
N GLU A 125 12.19 -33.40 -21.57
CA GLU A 125 12.30 -32.09 -22.20
C GLU A 125 11.16 -31.15 -21.78
N LEU A 126 9.91 -31.64 -21.82
CA LEU A 126 8.73 -30.88 -21.39
C LEU A 126 8.81 -30.47 -19.91
N TYR A 127 9.26 -31.38 -19.04
CA TYR A 127 9.46 -31.07 -17.63
C TYR A 127 10.53 -29.99 -17.43
N GLN A 128 11.67 -30.09 -18.12
CA GLN A 128 12.71 -29.07 -18.05
C GLN A 128 12.23 -27.71 -18.55
N GLU A 129 11.47 -27.67 -19.66
CA GLU A 129 10.88 -26.44 -20.17
C GLU A 129 9.89 -25.84 -19.16
N SER A 130 9.04 -26.67 -18.54
CA SER A 130 8.10 -26.25 -17.50
C SER A 130 8.81 -25.63 -16.31
N VAL A 131 9.83 -26.30 -15.75
CA VAL A 131 10.61 -25.80 -14.60
C VAL A 131 11.30 -24.48 -14.95
N LYS A 132 11.85 -24.37 -16.16
CA LYS A 132 12.49 -23.15 -16.66
C LYS A 132 11.48 -22.01 -16.79
N ALA A 133 10.34 -22.26 -17.42
CA ALA A 133 9.28 -21.28 -17.59
C ALA A 133 8.77 -20.74 -16.24
N LYS A 134 8.47 -21.63 -15.30
CA LYS A 134 8.06 -21.27 -13.93
C LYS A 134 9.11 -20.40 -13.24
N ASN A 135 10.38 -20.79 -13.30
CA ASN A 135 11.47 -20.04 -12.66
C ASN A 135 11.62 -18.63 -13.23
N ILE A 136 11.59 -18.50 -14.56
CA ILE A 136 11.75 -17.22 -15.25
C ILE A 136 10.56 -16.32 -14.90
N LEU A 137 9.32 -16.83 -14.99
CA LEU A 137 8.12 -16.08 -14.66
C LEU A 137 8.11 -15.62 -13.19
N TYR A 138 8.47 -16.51 -12.25
CA TYR A 138 8.49 -16.15 -10.83
C TYR A 138 9.50 -15.05 -10.54
N ARG A 139 10.72 -15.15 -11.07
CA ARG A 139 11.77 -14.15 -10.87
C ARG A 139 11.39 -12.81 -11.48
N TYR A 140 10.75 -12.84 -12.65
CA TYR A 140 10.23 -11.64 -13.29
C TYR A 140 9.16 -10.97 -12.40
N VAL A 141 8.12 -11.69 -12.00
CA VAL A 141 7.07 -11.15 -11.11
C VAL A 141 7.67 -10.64 -9.80
N ALA A 142 8.54 -11.42 -9.15
CA ALA A 142 9.18 -11.03 -7.91
C ALA A 142 9.99 -9.73 -8.03
N LYS A 143 10.70 -9.53 -9.14
CA LYS A 143 11.43 -8.29 -9.39
C LYS A 143 10.48 -7.08 -9.39
N TYR A 144 9.40 -7.14 -10.17
CA TYR A 144 8.49 -5.99 -10.32
C TYR A 144 7.68 -5.72 -9.06
N GLU A 145 7.30 -6.75 -8.33
CA GLU A 145 6.62 -6.61 -7.04
C GLU A 145 7.51 -5.99 -5.97
N ILE A 146 8.79 -6.38 -5.94
CA ILE A 146 9.76 -5.74 -5.04
C ILE A 146 10.01 -4.29 -5.44
N LEU A 147 10.13 -3.99 -6.74
CA LEU A 147 10.27 -2.61 -7.22
C LEU A 147 9.05 -1.76 -6.82
N PHE A 148 7.84 -2.27 -7.06
CA PHE A 148 6.60 -1.63 -6.67
C PHE A 148 6.55 -1.39 -5.15
N PHE A 149 6.92 -2.38 -4.36
CA PHE A 149 6.93 -2.27 -2.91
C PHE A 149 7.98 -1.27 -2.41
N ILE A 150 9.17 -1.23 -3.02
CA ILE A 150 10.20 -0.21 -2.71
C ILE A 150 9.65 1.20 -2.93
N GLU A 151 8.98 1.46 -4.05
CA GLU A 151 8.41 2.78 -4.33
C GLU A 151 7.34 3.14 -3.29
N ARG A 152 6.44 2.21 -2.96
CA ARG A 152 5.46 2.41 -1.88
C ARG A 152 6.12 2.70 -0.53
N VAL A 153 7.22 2.02 -0.18
CA VAL A 153 7.95 2.28 1.07
C VAL A 153 8.59 3.68 1.07
N LYS A 154 9.12 4.14 -0.08
CA LYS A 154 9.65 5.51 -0.22
C LYS A 154 8.55 6.58 -0.14
N GLU A 155 7.37 6.29 -0.67
CA GLU A 155 6.19 7.15 -0.52
C GLU A 155 5.82 7.29 0.96
N MET A 156 5.72 6.16 1.68
CA MET A 156 5.48 6.17 3.13
C MET A 156 6.56 6.93 3.90
N GLU A 157 7.84 6.71 3.56
CA GLU A 157 8.97 7.44 4.15
C GLU A 157 8.80 8.95 3.94
N SER A 158 8.44 9.36 2.72
CA SER A 158 8.24 10.77 2.38
C SER A 158 7.06 11.38 3.12
N GLU A 159 5.92 10.68 3.21
CA GLU A 159 4.74 11.14 3.93
C GLU A 159 5.00 11.34 5.43
N HIS A 160 5.79 10.46 6.04
CA HIS A 160 5.99 10.43 7.49
C HIS A 160 7.24 11.18 7.95
N LEU A 161 8.22 11.41 7.07
CA LEU A 161 9.48 12.10 7.41
C LEU A 161 9.68 13.47 6.75
N ASN A 162 8.93 13.83 5.67
CA ASN A 162 9.03 15.17 5.06
C ASN A 162 8.02 16.18 5.62
N ILE A 163 7.67 16.07 6.90
CA ILE A 163 6.76 17.04 7.53
C ILE A 163 7.38 18.44 7.69
N ASP A 164 8.69 18.66 7.42
CA ASP A 164 9.32 19.96 7.72
C ASP A 164 10.21 20.66 6.67
N THR A 165 10.13 20.38 5.36
CA THR A 165 10.87 21.24 4.39
C THR A 165 10.18 21.66 3.09
N ASN A 166 8.88 21.45 2.88
CA ASN A 166 8.20 22.07 1.74
C ASN A 166 6.72 22.41 1.98
N ASN A 167 6.48 23.40 2.83
CA ASN A 167 5.34 24.28 2.62
C ASN A 167 5.60 25.15 1.37
N LYS A 168 5.29 24.61 0.18
CA LYS A 168 4.51 25.29 -0.87
C LYS A 168 4.39 24.41 -2.13
N SER A 169 3.12 24.14 -2.45
CA SER A 169 2.57 23.70 -3.74
C SER A 169 2.48 22.18 -3.98
N LYS A 170 1.22 21.73 -4.17
CA LYS A 170 0.74 20.39 -4.56
C LYS A 170 0.71 19.35 -3.43
N SER A 171 -0.23 19.40 -2.47
CA SER A 171 -1.54 18.72 -2.62
C SER A 171 -2.62 19.18 -1.61
N LYS A 172 -2.57 20.43 -1.12
CA LYS A 172 -3.54 20.97 -0.15
C LYS A 172 -4.94 21.28 -0.73
N GLN A 173 -5.32 20.65 -1.84
CA GLN A 173 -6.57 20.98 -2.55
C GLN A 173 -7.78 20.18 -2.04
N ASN A 174 -7.56 19.05 -1.35
CA ASN A 174 -8.66 18.14 -0.95
C ASN A 174 -8.97 18.12 0.55
N GLN A 175 -8.18 18.76 1.41
CA GLN A 175 -8.49 18.80 2.84
C GLN A 175 -9.35 20.03 3.17
N LEU A 176 -10.48 19.82 3.84
CA LEU A 176 -11.31 20.90 4.36
C LEU A 176 -10.53 21.73 5.39
N SER A 177 -10.74 23.04 5.39
CA SER A 177 -10.19 23.92 6.42
C SER A 177 -10.85 23.63 7.78
N ALA A 178 -10.22 24.03 8.89
CA ALA A 178 -10.81 23.85 10.23
C ALA A 178 -12.21 24.49 10.35
N ASN A 179 -12.46 25.60 9.64
CA ASN A 179 -13.77 26.23 9.57
C ASN A 179 -14.77 25.37 8.76
N GLN A 180 -14.36 24.88 7.60
CA GLN A 180 -15.16 24.00 6.74
C GLN A 180 -15.52 22.68 7.43
N ILE A 181 -14.60 22.13 8.22
CA ILE A 181 -14.83 20.95 9.06
C ILE A 181 -15.91 21.22 10.10
N VAL A 182 -15.82 22.34 10.82
CA VAL A 182 -16.82 22.72 11.83
C VAL A 182 -18.20 22.90 11.20
N ILE A 183 -18.27 23.56 10.04
CA ILE A 183 -19.52 23.72 9.29
C ILE A 183 -20.08 22.36 8.84
N LEU A 184 -19.24 21.46 8.32
CA LEU A 184 -19.67 20.13 7.90
C LEU A 184 -20.22 19.32 9.09
N LEU A 185 -19.52 19.31 10.22
CA LEU A 185 -19.97 18.60 11.42
C LEU A 185 -21.28 19.16 11.97
N ASP A 186 -21.46 20.48 11.92
CA ASP A 186 -22.72 21.12 12.28
C ASP A 186 -23.86 20.69 11.34
N ARG A 187 -23.65 20.74 10.01
CA ARG A 187 -24.63 20.30 9.01
C ARG A 187 -25.03 18.82 9.16
N LEU A 188 -24.10 17.98 9.58
CA LEU A 188 -24.35 16.55 9.85
C LEU A 188 -25.02 16.31 11.22
N GLY A 189 -25.30 17.36 12.00
CA GLY A 189 -25.93 17.27 13.32
C GLY A 189 -24.99 16.73 14.41
N PHE A 190 -23.68 16.65 14.15
CA PHE A 190 -22.71 16.13 15.11
C PHE A 190 -22.63 16.98 16.37
N LEU A 191 -22.61 18.31 16.23
CA LEU A 191 -22.57 19.23 17.37
C LEU A 191 -23.90 19.32 18.12
N ALA A 192 -25.01 18.96 17.47
CA ALA A 192 -26.35 18.90 18.04
C ALA A 192 -26.70 17.51 18.62
N HIS A 193 -25.74 16.58 18.68
CA HIS A 193 -25.97 15.29 19.30
C HIS A 193 -26.12 15.47 20.83
N PRO A 194 -27.09 14.80 21.51
CA PRO A 194 -27.34 15.02 22.94
C PRO A 194 -26.10 14.87 23.84
N ASP A 195 -25.23 13.90 23.53
CA ASP A 195 -23.99 13.67 24.28
C ASP A 195 -22.92 14.74 24.07
N LEU A 196 -23.07 15.60 23.05
CA LEU A 196 -22.10 16.60 22.63
C LEU A 196 -22.61 18.03 22.83
N GLU A 197 -23.92 18.26 22.71
CA GLU A 197 -24.57 19.58 22.83
C GLU A 197 -24.31 20.21 24.21
N ASP A 198 -24.38 19.40 25.28
CA ASP A 198 -24.15 19.85 26.66
C ASP A 198 -22.66 20.00 27.04
N LEU A 199 -21.74 19.57 26.16
CA LEU A 199 -20.31 19.69 26.43
C LEU A 199 -19.83 21.13 26.29
N SER A 200 -18.85 21.51 27.11
CA SER A 200 -18.19 22.80 26.92
C SER A 200 -17.49 22.86 25.55
N ARG A 201 -17.47 24.04 24.93
CA ARG A 201 -16.86 24.26 23.61
C ARG A 201 -15.41 23.81 23.53
N SER A 202 -14.66 23.95 24.63
CA SER A 202 -13.29 23.44 24.69
C SER A 202 -13.23 21.92 24.60
N LYS A 203 -14.19 21.19 25.18
CA LYS A 203 -14.31 19.73 25.06
C LYS A 203 -14.78 19.32 23.65
N GLN A 204 -15.74 20.03 23.07
CA GLN A 204 -16.16 19.81 21.68
C GLN A 204 -14.98 20.01 20.70
N ALA A 205 -14.25 21.12 20.84
CA ALA A 205 -13.08 21.42 20.03
C ALA A 205 -11.94 20.41 20.22
N GLU A 206 -11.75 19.89 21.43
CA GLU A 206 -10.80 18.81 21.71
C GLU A 206 -11.20 17.52 21.00
N LEU A 207 -12.48 17.17 21.00
CA LEU A 207 -13.00 15.99 20.33
C LEU A 207 -12.84 16.10 18.80
N ILE A 208 -13.12 17.27 18.21
CA ILE A 208 -12.85 17.53 16.78
C ILE A 208 -11.34 17.51 16.48
N SER A 209 -10.51 18.03 17.39
CA SER A 209 -9.05 18.00 17.25
C SER A 209 -8.52 16.56 17.26
N LEU A 210 -9.08 15.68 18.09
CA LEU A 210 -8.76 14.25 18.11
C LEU A 210 -9.19 13.54 16.81
N ILE A 211 -10.35 13.88 16.25
CA ILE A 211 -10.85 13.29 15.00
C ILE A 211 -10.01 13.72 13.80
N THR A 212 -9.59 14.99 13.76
CA THR A 212 -9.02 15.61 12.55
C THR A 212 -7.51 15.78 12.58
N GLY A 213 -6.88 15.61 13.74
CA GLY A 213 -5.45 15.89 13.95
C GLY A 213 -5.09 17.38 13.85
N LEU A 214 -6.06 18.29 13.73
CA LEU A 214 -5.84 19.73 13.60
C LEU A 214 -5.89 20.45 14.96
N ASN A 215 -5.27 21.63 15.05
CA ASN A 215 -5.10 22.35 16.32
C ASN A 215 -6.43 22.77 16.97
N LYS A 216 -6.64 22.32 18.22
CA LYS A 216 -7.78 22.65 19.10
C LYS A 216 -8.16 24.14 19.13
N LYS A 217 -7.17 25.05 19.22
CA LYS A 217 -7.43 26.51 19.31
C LYS A 217 -8.17 27.07 18.09
N ASN A 218 -7.96 26.47 16.92
CA ASN A 218 -8.68 26.88 15.72
C ASN A 218 -10.16 26.49 15.81
N PHE A 219 -10.46 25.30 16.33
CA PHE A 219 -11.83 24.80 16.43
C PHE A 219 -12.67 25.54 17.46
N GLU A 220 -12.13 25.87 18.63
CA GLU A 220 -12.84 26.69 19.63
C GLU A 220 -13.37 27.99 19.00
N LYS A 221 -12.49 28.70 18.28
CA LYS A 221 -12.83 29.93 17.57
C LYS A 221 -13.88 29.76 16.47
N TYR A 222 -13.91 28.62 15.79
CA TYR A 222 -14.86 28.38 14.68
C TYR A 222 -16.22 27.87 15.18
N ILE A 223 -16.24 27.11 16.28
CA ILE A 223 -17.49 26.76 16.98
C ILE A 223 -18.16 28.05 17.48
N ASP A 224 -17.41 28.97 18.08
CA ASP A 224 -17.94 30.28 18.51
C ASP A 224 -18.55 31.11 17.35
N LYS A 225 -18.12 30.86 16.11
CA LYS A 225 -18.63 31.57 14.94
C LYS A 225 -19.91 30.98 14.35
N LEU A 226 -20.23 29.71 14.61
CA LEU A 226 -21.49 29.09 14.16
C LEU A 226 -22.70 29.82 14.73
N GLU A 227 -22.60 30.27 15.98
CA GLU A 227 -23.68 30.97 16.68
C GLU A 227 -23.71 32.49 16.41
N ALA A 228 -22.72 33.04 15.71
CA ALA A 228 -22.64 34.47 15.45
C ALA A 228 -23.68 34.87 14.37
N SER A 229 -24.57 35.81 14.73
CA SER A 229 -25.81 36.12 14.00
C SER A 229 -25.64 36.67 12.57
N LYS A 230 -24.41 36.92 12.11
CA LYS A 230 -24.10 37.38 10.75
C LYS A 230 -22.81 36.75 10.22
N PRO A 231 -22.88 35.84 9.23
CA PRO A 231 -21.69 35.28 8.62
C PRO A 231 -20.95 36.34 7.79
N THR A 232 -19.62 36.37 7.92
CA THR A 232 -18.76 37.17 7.01
C THR A 232 -18.79 36.57 5.59
N GLU A 233 -18.48 37.35 4.56
CA GLU A 233 -18.48 36.89 3.16
C GLU A 233 -17.61 35.62 2.96
N ASN A 234 -16.46 35.54 3.64
CA ASN A 234 -15.60 34.35 3.60
C ASN A 234 -16.23 33.13 4.28
N TYR A 235 -16.97 33.34 5.36
CA TYR A 235 -17.67 32.26 6.05
C TYR A 235 -18.84 31.73 5.20
N GLN A 236 -19.57 32.61 4.50
CA GLN A 236 -20.61 32.20 3.56
C GLN A 236 -20.03 31.39 2.38
N LYS A 237 -18.84 31.75 1.88
CA LYS A 237 -18.14 30.95 0.87
C LYS A 237 -17.81 29.55 1.36
N ASP A 238 -17.40 29.40 2.61
CA ASP A 238 -17.14 28.10 3.22
C ASP A 238 -18.44 27.28 3.39
N ILE A 239 -19.55 27.91 3.79
CA ILE A 239 -20.87 27.24 3.83
C ILE A 239 -21.25 26.73 2.44
N ASN A 240 -21.24 27.60 1.43
CA ASN A 240 -21.64 27.22 0.07
C ASN A 240 -20.79 26.08 -0.49
N LYS A 241 -19.51 26.01 -0.12
CA LYS A 241 -18.61 24.93 -0.52
C LYS A 241 -18.99 23.60 0.14
N ILE A 242 -19.36 23.62 1.41
CA ILE A 242 -19.81 22.42 2.14
C ILE A 242 -21.17 21.96 1.66
N ASP A 243 -22.12 22.87 1.47
CA ASP A 243 -23.46 22.53 0.99
C ASP A 243 -23.36 21.87 -0.40
N LYS A 244 -22.55 22.42 -1.31
CA LYS A 244 -22.28 21.79 -2.61
C LYS A 244 -21.65 20.40 -2.48
N LEU A 245 -20.72 20.22 -1.54
CA LEU A 245 -20.07 18.92 -1.31
C LEU A 245 -21.07 17.87 -0.82
N LEU A 246 -22.02 18.27 0.04
CA LEU A 246 -23.09 17.39 0.51
C LEU A 246 -24.08 17.08 -0.62
N ASP A 247 -24.45 18.07 -1.43
CA ASP A 247 -25.32 17.88 -2.61
C ASP A 247 -24.71 16.91 -3.62
N ASP A 248 -23.39 17.00 -3.90
CA ASP A 248 -22.68 16.12 -4.83
C ASP A 248 -22.62 14.65 -4.34
N LEU A 249 -22.89 14.38 -3.05
CA LEU A 249 -22.89 13.04 -2.45
C LEU A 249 -24.29 12.39 -2.39
N THR A 250 -25.35 13.14 -2.66
CA THR A 250 -26.76 12.69 -2.66
C THR A 250 -27.32 12.55 -4.06
#